data_AF-A0A959I7J0-F1
#
_entry.id   AF-A0A959I7J0-F1
#
_cell.length_a   1.000
_cell.length_b   1.000
_cell.length_c   1.000
_cell.angle_alpha   90.00
_cell.angle_beta   90.00
_cell.angle_gamma   90.00
#
_symmetry.space_group_name_H-M   'P 1'
#
loop_
_entity.id
_entity.type
_entity.pdbx_description
1 polymer ?
#
loop_
_entity_poly.entity_id
_entity_poly.type
_entity_poly.pdbx_seq_one_letter_code
_entity_poly.pdbx_strand_id
1 'polypeptide(L)'
;MTNKEIARTFQFLGNIMELHGENPFKIRSYQNAYIQLRKLPQPLAELPEEELAAIKGVGKAISGKIRELVETGRMETLERYRAQTPEGVQEMLAIKGFGPKKVRVVWKDLGVETIGELLYAVNENRLLELKGFGPKTQEELKRQLEYYQRSKDKFHWAALEAEAVAVRDHLRERLPGVQVEWAGAWRRGCNVVERIEVLV
;
A
#
# COMPACT_ATOMS: atom_id res chain seq x y z
N MET A 1 2.35 -10.77 12.10
CA MET A 1 2.90 -9.85 11.08
C MET A 1 4.04 -10.54 10.35
N THR A 2 4.06 -10.51 9.03
CA THR A 2 5.07 -11.20 8.21
C THR A 2 6.25 -10.28 7.87
N ASN A 3 7.40 -10.85 7.54
CA ASN A 3 8.57 -10.06 7.08
C ASN A 3 8.24 -9.17 5.86
N LYS A 4 7.36 -9.64 4.98
CA LYS A 4 6.93 -8.90 3.79
C LYS A 4 6.10 -7.67 4.18
N GLU A 5 5.23 -7.78 5.18
CA GLU A 5 4.45 -6.66 5.70
C GLU A 5 5.36 -5.61 6.33
N ILE A 6 6.26 -6.02 7.22
CA ILE A 6 7.24 -5.13 7.86
C ILE A 6 8.06 -4.40 6.80
N ALA A 7 8.64 -5.14 5.85
CA ALA A 7 9.44 -4.55 4.79
C ALA A 7 8.63 -3.53 3.95
N ARG A 8 7.38 -3.85 3.58
CA ARG A 8 6.51 -2.91 2.84
C ARG A 8 6.24 -1.63 3.62
N THR A 9 6.07 -1.71 4.94
CA THR A 9 5.93 -0.51 5.79
C THR A 9 7.18 0.38 5.72
N PHE A 10 8.39 -0.20 5.76
CA PHE A 10 9.63 0.56 5.59
C PHE A 10 9.80 1.14 4.19
N GLN A 11 9.38 0.42 3.14
CA GLN A 11 9.36 0.93 1.78
C GLN A 11 8.46 2.15 1.66
N PHE A 12 7.24 2.06 2.20
CA PHE A 12 6.29 3.15 2.17
C PHE A 12 6.77 4.36 3.00
N LEU A 13 7.36 4.12 4.17
CA LEU A 13 8.01 5.18 4.96
C LEU A 13 9.10 5.90 4.16
N GLY A 14 10.00 5.16 3.50
CA GLY A 14 11.03 5.76 2.65
C GLY A 14 10.43 6.60 1.51
N ASN A 15 9.39 6.09 0.86
CA ASN A 15 8.69 6.78 -0.23
C ASN A 15 8.01 8.08 0.23
N ILE A 16 7.26 8.04 1.34
CA ILE A 16 6.56 9.22 1.85
C ILE A 16 7.55 10.26 2.41
N MET A 17 8.66 9.83 3.01
CA MET A 17 9.74 10.74 3.41
C MET A 17 10.40 11.44 2.21
N GLU A 18 10.61 10.72 1.11
CA GLU A 18 11.14 11.29 -0.13
C GLU A 18 10.16 12.29 -0.76
N LEU A 19 8.85 11.98 -0.73
CA LEU A 19 7.79 12.90 -1.15
C LEU A 19 7.87 14.23 -0.40
N HIS A 20 8.16 14.20 0.91
CA HIS A 20 8.32 15.38 1.77
C HIS A 20 9.71 16.03 1.69
N GLY A 21 10.65 15.50 0.90
CA GLY A 21 11.98 16.07 0.73
C GLY A 21 12.89 15.92 1.95
N GLU A 22 12.67 14.87 2.74
CA GLU A 22 13.47 14.56 3.92
C GLU A 22 14.92 14.19 3.55
N ASN A 23 15.79 14.06 4.55
CA ASN A 23 17.20 13.80 4.34
C ASN A 23 17.47 12.54 3.46
N PRO A 24 18.23 12.66 2.35
CA PRO A 24 18.52 11.54 1.44
C PRO A 24 19.25 10.36 2.06
N PHE A 25 20.00 10.56 3.14
CA PHE A 25 20.63 9.45 3.88
C PHE A 25 19.58 8.65 4.63
N LYS A 26 18.64 9.30 5.33
CA LYS A 26 17.53 8.61 6.03
C LYS A 26 16.65 7.82 5.07
N ILE A 27 16.29 8.44 3.93
CA ILE A 27 15.48 7.79 2.88
C ILE A 27 16.19 6.52 2.40
N ARG A 28 17.48 6.62 2.06
CA ARG A 28 18.28 5.47 1.61
C ARG A 28 18.40 4.39 2.68
N SER A 29 18.53 4.75 3.96
CA SER A 29 18.54 3.78 5.07
C SER A 29 17.26 2.94 5.11
N TYR A 30 16.08 3.55 4.99
CA TYR A 30 14.80 2.81 5.00
C TYR A 30 14.56 2.01 3.71
N GLN A 31 14.95 2.55 2.55
CA GLN A 31 14.90 1.80 1.29
C GLN A 31 15.82 0.57 1.32
N ASN A 32 17.01 0.70 1.93
CA ASN A 32 17.91 -0.42 2.15
C ASN A 32 17.32 -1.43 3.14
N ALA A 33 16.70 -0.95 4.24
CA ALA A 33 16.00 -1.80 5.19
C ALA A 33 14.95 -2.69 4.49
N TYR A 34 14.11 -2.12 3.64
CA TYR A 34 13.15 -2.88 2.84
C TYR A 34 13.80 -4.04 2.06
N ILE A 35 14.94 -3.79 1.39
CA ILE A 35 15.64 -4.80 0.60
C ILE A 35 16.17 -5.94 1.46
N GLN A 36 16.65 -5.64 2.67
CA GLN A 36 17.19 -6.64 3.60
C GLN A 36 16.06 -7.43 4.27
N LEU A 37 15.09 -6.74 4.87
CA LEU A 37 14.02 -7.34 5.66
C LEU A 37 13.18 -8.33 4.85
N ARG A 38 12.89 -8.03 3.58
CA ARG A 38 12.09 -8.91 2.71
C ARG A 38 12.79 -10.22 2.32
N LYS A 39 14.12 -10.29 2.46
CA LYS A 39 14.94 -11.45 2.05
C LYS A 39 15.24 -12.41 3.20
N LEU A 40 14.98 -11.98 4.44
CA LEU A 40 15.33 -12.76 5.61
C LEU A 40 14.37 -13.95 5.76
N PRO A 41 14.89 -15.18 5.94
CA PRO A 41 14.07 -16.37 6.15
C PRO A 41 13.51 -16.45 7.57
N GLN A 42 14.21 -15.87 8.55
CA GLN A 42 13.81 -15.89 9.95
C GLN A 42 12.66 -14.90 10.21
N PRO A 43 11.63 -15.26 11.00
CA PRO A 43 10.54 -14.35 11.35
C PRO A 43 11.04 -13.14 12.16
N LEU A 44 11.01 -11.95 11.56
CA LEU A 44 11.47 -10.70 12.21
C LEU A 44 10.64 -10.34 13.45
N ALA A 45 9.37 -10.74 13.47
CA ALA A 45 8.46 -10.48 14.58
C ALA A 45 8.85 -11.24 15.87
N GLU A 46 9.66 -12.29 15.75
CA GLU A 46 10.07 -13.14 16.88
C GLU A 46 11.46 -12.77 17.41
N LEU A 47 12.22 -11.95 16.69
CA LEU A 47 13.60 -11.60 17.06
C LEU A 47 13.63 -10.48 18.12
N PRO A 48 14.54 -10.57 19.11
CA PRO A 48 14.81 -9.46 20.02
C PRO A 48 15.50 -8.29 19.30
N GLU A 49 15.45 -7.10 19.89
CA GLU A 49 15.97 -5.88 19.25
C GLU A 49 17.47 -5.96 18.96
N GLU A 50 18.23 -6.59 19.85
CA GLU A 50 19.68 -6.77 19.73
C GLU A 50 20.04 -7.62 18.50
N GLU A 51 19.30 -8.70 18.25
CA GLU A 51 19.48 -9.55 17.07
C GLU A 51 19.04 -8.84 15.80
N LEU A 52 17.97 -8.04 15.86
CA LEU A 52 17.55 -7.19 14.75
C LEU A 52 18.64 -6.17 14.39
N ALA A 53 19.25 -5.53 15.39
CA ALA A 53 20.32 -4.56 15.19
C ALA A 53 21.64 -5.16 14.67
N ALA A 54 21.82 -6.48 14.80
CA ALA A 54 22.96 -7.20 14.23
C ALA A 54 22.81 -7.46 12.71
N ILE A 55 21.61 -7.31 12.15
CA ILE A 55 21.36 -7.50 10.73
C ILE A 55 22.06 -6.39 9.93
N LYS A 56 22.85 -6.79 8.92
CA LYS A 56 23.54 -5.83 8.05
C LYS A 56 22.57 -4.85 7.41
N GLY A 57 22.76 -3.55 7.70
CA GLY A 57 21.90 -2.48 7.18
C GLY A 57 20.68 -2.17 8.04
N VAL A 58 20.50 -2.85 9.17
CA VAL A 58 19.49 -2.57 10.20
C VAL A 58 20.24 -2.06 11.43
N GLY A 59 20.29 -0.74 11.60
CA GLY A 59 20.83 -0.14 12.83
C GLY A 59 19.77 0.02 13.91
N LYS A 60 20.18 0.55 15.07
CA LYS A 60 19.31 0.78 16.25
C LYS A 60 17.99 1.52 15.93
N ALA A 61 18.03 2.50 15.03
CA ALA A 61 16.83 3.24 14.63
C ALA A 61 15.83 2.40 13.83
N ILE A 62 16.30 1.42 13.06
CA ILE A 62 15.44 0.53 12.26
C ILE A 62 14.96 -0.62 13.14
N SER A 63 15.82 -1.21 13.97
CA SER A 63 15.44 -2.28 14.91
C SER A 63 14.35 -1.82 15.87
N GLY A 64 14.51 -0.63 16.49
CA GLY A 64 13.47 -0.07 17.37
C GLY A 64 12.14 0.17 16.66
N LYS A 65 12.17 0.56 15.37
CA LYS A 65 10.95 0.71 14.55
C LYS A 65 10.31 -0.61 14.16
N ILE A 66 11.09 -1.66 13.98
CA ILE A 66 10.55 -3.01 13.78
C ILE A 66 9.82 -3.45 15.05
N ARG A 67 10.43 -3.27 16.23
CA ARG A 67 9.81 -3.60 17.53
C ARG A 67 8.52 -2.83 17.75
N GLU A 68 8.57 -1.50 17.58
CA GLU A 68 7.39 -0.61 17.65
C GLU A 68 6.25 -1.13 16.77
N LEU A 69 6.55 -1.44 15.50
CA LEU A 69 5.57 -1.93 14.54
C LEU A 69 5.00 -3.30 14.92
N VAL A 70 5.83 -4.22 15.41
CA VAL A 70 5.41 -5.57 15.81
C VAL A 70 4.54 -5.53 17.06
N GLU A 71 4.90 -4.72 18.04
CA GLU A 71 4.22 -4.65 19.35
C GLU A 71 2.90 -3.86 19.27
N THR A 72 2.89 -2.74 18.54
CA THR A 72 1.74 -1.82 18.51
C THR A 72 0.89 -1.94 17.25
N GLY A 73 1.40 -2.63 16.22
CA GLY A 73 0.81 -2.63 14.88
C GLY A 73 0.98 -1.31 14.11
N ARG A 74 1.67 -0.31 14.68
CA ARG A 74 1.81 1.04 14.12
C ARG A 74 3.25 1.53 14.20
N MET A 75 3.57 2.54 13.39
CA MET A 75 4.87 3.20 13.42
C MET A 75 4.64 4.71 13.45
N GLU A 76 4.88 5.35 14.58
CA GLU A 76 4.55 6.77 14.82
C GLU A 76 5.19 7.71 13.81
N THR A 77 6.42 7.42 13.38
CA THR A 77 7.06 8.21 12.33
C THR A 77 6.27 8.13 11.02
N LEU A 78 5.77 6.95 10.66
CA LEU A 78 4.96 6.81 9.46
C LEU A 78 3.61 7.54 9.60
N GLU A 79 2.94 7.39 10.74
CA GLU A 79 1.66 8.04 11.01
C GLU A 79 1.76 9.58 10.92
N ARG A 80 2.87 10.16 11.40
CA ARG A 80 3.13 11.60 11.25
C ARG A 80 3.19 12.05 9.79
N TYR A 81 3.83 11.28 8.92
CA TYR A 81 3.88 11.62 7.49
C TYR A 81 2.53 11.37 6.79
N ARG A 82 1.80 10.32 7.19
CA ARG A 82 0.43 10.07 6.70
C ARG A 82 -0.51 11.22 7.02
N ALA A 83 -0.48 11.73 8.26
CA ALA A 83 -1.32 12.85 8.69
C ALA A 83 -1.07 14.14 7.89
N GLN A 84 0.14 14.31 7.33
CA GLN A 84 0.51 15.48 6.53
C GLN A 84 0.35 15.26 5.01
N THR A 85 -0.18 14.11 4.60
CA THR A 85 -0.29 13.73 3.17
C THR A 85 -1.73 13.34 2.84
N PRO A 86 -2.38 13.97 1.86
CA PRO A 86 -3.73 13.59 1.45
C PRO A 86 -3.80 12.11 1.06
N GLU A 87 -4.93 11.45 1.34
CA GLU A 87 -5.10 10.01 1.12
C GLU A 87 -4.85 9.62 -0.34
N GLY A 88 -5.38 10.37 -1.30
CA GLY A 88 -5.17 10.07 -2.72
C GLY A 88 -3.70 10.25 -3.16
N VAL A 89 -2.93 11.16 -2.53
CA VAL A 89 -1.48 11.27 -2.74
C VAL A 89 -0.75 10.06 -2.15
N GLN A 90 -1.22 9.53 -1.02
CA GLN A 90 -0.70 8.26 -0.48
C GLN A 90 -1.02 7.09 -1.42
N GLU A 91 -2.22 7.03 -2.01
CA GLU A 91 -2.59 6.03 -3.02
C GLU A 91 -1.67 6.09 -4.26
N MET A 92 -1.33 7.31 -4.72
CA MET A 92 -0.43 7.49 -5.87
C MET A 92 0.95 6.86 -5.66
N LEU A 93 1.47 6.84 -4.43
CA LEU A 93 2.75 6.18 -4.12
C LEU A 93 2.72 4.65 -4.30
N ALA A 94 1.54 4.05 -4.36
CA ALA A 94 1.37 2.62 -4.63
C ALA A 94 1.37 2.29 -6.15
N ILE A 95 1.25 3.30 -7.02
CA ILE A 95 1.24 3.09 -8.48
C ILE A 95 2.64 2.70 -8.94
N LYS A 96 2.74 1.50 -9.54
CA LYS A 96 4.00 0.98 -10.06
C LYS A 96 4.58 1.90 -11.13
N GLY A 97 5.85 2.28 -10.96
CA GLY A 97 6.56 3.17 -11.89
C GLY A 97 6.30 4.67 -11.68
N PHE A 98 5.43 5.03 -10.72
CA PHE A 98 5.12 6.40 -10.34
C PHE A 98 5.72 6.71 -8.95
N GLY A 99 7.03 6.93 -8.93
CA GLY A 99 7.78 7.11 -7.67
C GLY A 99 7.59 8.47 -7.00
N PRO A 100 8.07 8.63 -5.75
CA PRO A 100 7.81 9.79 -4.89
C PRO A 100 8.12 11.15 -5.52
N LYS A 101 9.20 11.25 -6.30
CA LYS A 101 9.57 12.50 -6.99
C LYS A 101 8.50 12.96 -7.98
N LYS A 102 7.92 12.03 -8.75
CA LYS A 102 6.87 12.34 -9.73
C LYS A 102 5.56 12.67 -9.03
N VAL A 103 5.20 11.90 -7.98
CA VAL A 103 4.04 12.20 -7.13
C VAL A 103 4.17 13.60 -6.52
N ARG A 104 5.36 13.99 -6.06
CA ARG A 104 5.60 15.31 -5.49
C ARG A 104 5.31 16.43 -6.49
N VAL A 105 5.78 16.31 -7.72
CA VAL A 105 5.54 17.32 -8.76
C VAL A 105 4.05 17.43 -9.06
N VAL A 106 3.34 16.30 -9.21
CA VAL A 106 1.89 16.30 -9.43
C VAL A 106 1.15 16.93 -8.25
N TRP A 107 1.53 16.61 -7.01
CA TRP A 107 0.90 17.16 -5.83
C TRP A 107 1.19 18.65 -5.63
N LYS A 108 2.46 19.06 -5.73
CA LYS A 108 2.89 20.43 -5.40
C LYS A 108 2.74 21.42 -6.56
N ASP A 109 2.93 20.98 -7.79
CA ASP A 109 2.93 21.87 -8.96
C ASP A 109 1.58 21.87 -9.68
N LEU A 110 0.84 20.74 -9.70
CA LEU A 110 -0.52 20.68 -10.28
C LEU A 110 -1.65 20.73 -9.25
N GLY A 111 -1.35 20.60 -7.96
CA GLY A 111 -2.39 20.57 -6.90
C GLY A 111 -3.30 19.35 -6.98
N VAL A 112 -2.83 18.26 -7.59
CA VAL A 112 -3.61 17.03 -7.77
C VAL A 112 -3.47 16.16 -6.53
N GLU A 113 -4.59 15.82 -5.89
CA GLU A 113 -4.61 15.10 -4.62
C GLU A 113 -5.33 13.75 -4.69
N THR A 114 -6.01 13.45 -5.80
CA THR A 114 -6.73 12.20 -6.02
C THR A 114 -6.34 11.48 -7.31
N ILE A 115 -6.55 10.15 -7.35
CA ILE A 115 -6.33 9.33 -8.55
C ILE A 115 -7.18 9.80 -9.74
N GLY A 116 -8.42 10.22 -9.46
CA GLY A 116 -9.33 10.74 -10.49
C GLY A 116 -8.83 12.04 -11.12
N GLU A 117 -8.39 13.00 -10.30
CA GLU A 117 -7.77 14.24 -10.77
C GLU A 117 -6.49 13.98 -11.56
N LEU A 118 -5.68 13.01 -11.14
CA LEU A 118 -4.47 12.61 -11.86
C LEU A 118 -4.82 12.03 -13.24
N LEU A 119 -5.81 11.15 -13.31
CA LEU A 119 -6.28 10.61 -14.59
C LEU A 119 -6.84 11.73 -15.50
N TYR A 120 -7.58 12.68 -14.94
CA TYR A 120 -8.05 13.85 -15.67
C TYR A 120 -6.89 14.68 -16.21
N ALA A 121 -5.90 15.01 -15.38
CA ALA A 121 -4.71 15.77 -15.78
C ALA A 121 -3.90 15.06 -16.87
N VAL A 122 -3.83 13.72 -16.83
CA VAL A 122 -3.22 12.89 -17.87
C VAL A 122 -3.98 12.97 -19.20
N ASN A 123 -5.31 12.95 -19.17
CA ASN A 123 -6.14 13.04 -20.37
C ASN A 123 -6.10 14.43 -21.02
N GLU A 124 -5.97 15.48 -20.20
CA GLU A 124 -5.80 16.87 -20.66
C GLU A 124 -4.36 17.20 -21.07
N ASN A 125 -3.45 16.22 -21.09
CA ASN A 125 -2.01 16.40 -21.38
C ASN A 125 -1.27 17.41 -20.46
N ARG A 126 -1.85 17.77 -19.31
CA ARG A 126 -1.28 18.73 -18.35
C ARG A 126 0.04 18.27 -17.77
N LEU A 127 0.29 16.95 -17.74
CA LEU A 127 1.57 16.42 -17.25
C LEU A 127 2.72 16.71 -18.22
N LEU A 128 2.48 16.89 -19.52
CA LEU A 128 3.56 17.16 -20.49
C LEU A 128 4.28 18.49 -20.24
N GLU A 129 3.63 19.42 -19.55
CA GLU A 129 4.19 20.71 -19.16
C GLU A 129 5.11 20.61 -17.93
N LEU A 130 5.07 19.47 -17.23
CA LEU A 130 5.85 19.25 -16.02
C LEU A 130 7.22 18.65 -16.31
N LYS A 131 8.21 19.10 -15.53
CA LYS A 131 9.55 18.52 -15.55
C LYS A 131 9.52 17.05 -15.17
N GLY A 132 10.07 16.20 -16.04
CA GLY A 132 10.16 14.74 -15.81
C GLY A 132 8.99 13.93 -16.36
N PHE A 133 8.08 14.56 -17.11
CA PHE A 133 6.91 13.94 -17.72
C PHE A 133 6.93 14.11 -19.24
N GLY A 134 7.73 13.29 -19.92
CA GLY A 134 7.67 13.19 -21.39
C GLY A 134 6.46 12.37 -21.87
N PRO A 135 6.14 12.40 -23.18
CA PRO A 135 4.99 11.69 -23.76
C PRO A 135 4.91 10.21 -23.36
N LYS A 136 6.03 9.49 -23.44
CA LYS A 136 6.13 8.08 -23.04
C LYS A 136 5.83 7.86 -21.55
N THR A 137 6.24 8.78 -20.69
CA THR A 137 5.98 8.69 -19.24
C THR A 137 4.51 8.89 -18.95
N GLN A 138 3.87 9.86 -19.60
CA GLN A 138 2.44 10.11 -19.46
C GLN A 138 1.62 8.94 -19.98
N GLU A 139 1.95 8.39 -21.14
CA GLU A 139 1.25 7.23 -21.71
C GLU A 139 1.35 5.99 -20.81
N GLU A 140 2.55 5.71 -20.27
CA GLU A 140 2.74 4.64 -19.30
C GLU A 140 1.88 4.87 -18.04
N LEU A 141 1.91 6.10 -17.51
CA LEU A 141 1.12 6.46 -16.33
C LEU A 141 -0.39 6.32 -16.59
N LYS A 142 -0.87 6.76 -17.77
CA LYS A 142 -2.26 6.58 -18.20
C LYS A 142 -2.68 5.12 -18.12
N ARG A 143 -1.89 4.23 -18.74
CA ARG A 143 -2.15 2.79 -18.72
C ARG A 143 -2.19 2.22 -17.30
N GLN A 144 -1.27 2.65 -16.43
CA GLN A 144 -1.26 2.20 -15.03
C GLN A 144 -2.48 2.71 -14.25
N LEU A 145 -2.90 3.96 -14.47
CA LEU A 145 -4.08 4.54 -13.81
C LEU A 145 -5.38 3.88 -14.26
N GLU A 146 -5.53 3.66 -15.57
CA GLU A 146 -6.69 2.95 -16.12
C GLU A 146 -6.74 1.51 -15.61
N TYR A 147 -5.60 0.83 -15.52
CA TYR A 147 -5.52 -0.50 -14.92
C TYR A 147 -5.90 -0.47 -13.44
N TYR A 148 -5.29 0.44 -12.66
CA TYR A 148 -5.56 0.60 -11.24
C TYR A 148 -7.06 0.84 -10.98
N GLN A 149 -7.67 1.74 -11.75
CA GLN A 149 -9.10 2.06 -11.62
C GLN A 149 -9.99 0.86 -11.98
N ARG A 150 -9.63 0.08 -13.01
CA ARG A 150 -10.35 -1.15 -13.39
C ARG A 150 -10.17 -2.29 -12.37
N SER A 151 -9.10 -2.27 -11.57
CA SER A 151 -8.79 -3.31 -10.58
C SER A 151 -9.13 -2.95 -9.15
N LYS A 152 -9.41 -1.67 -8.83
CA LYS A 152 -9.57 -1.17 -7.44
C LYS A 152 -10.58 -1.98 -6.63
N ASP A 153 -11.67 -2.40 -7.29
CA ASP A 153 -12.75 -3.15 -6.66
C ASP A 153 -12.77 -4.62 -7.10
N LYS A 154 -11.61 -5.19 -7.49
CA LYS A 154 -11.51 -6.58 -7.95
C LYS A 154 -10.53 -7.37 -7.10
N PHE A 155 -11.01 -8.50 -6.60
CA PHE A 155 -10.27 -9.34 -5.66
C PHE A 155 -10.19 -10.77 -6.18
N HIS A 156 -9.07 -11.43 -5.90
CA HIS A 156 -9.03 -12.88 -6.08
C HIS A 156 -9.93 -13.55 -5.06
N TRP A 157 -10.77 -14.48 -5.51
CA TRP A 157 -11.69 -15.22 -4.63
C TRP A 157 -10.96 -15.81 -3.42
N ALA A 158 -9.83 -16.49 -3.67
CA ALA A 158 -9.03 -17.13 -2.61
C ALA A 158 -8.42 -16.13 -1.62
N ALA A 159 -8.24 -14.87 -2.01
CA ALA A 159 -7.69 -13.85 -1.12
C ALA A 159 -8.72 -13.31 -0.11
N LEU A 160 -10.01 -13.60 -0.30
CA LEU A 160 -11.10 -13.12 0.56
C LEU A 160 -11.79 -14.25 1.33
N GLU A 161 -11.28 -15.48 1.26
CA GLU A 161 -11.97 -16.66 1.81
C GLU A 161 -12.18 -16.53 3.33
N ALA A 162 -11.14 -16.10 4.05
CA ALA A 162 -11.21 -15.92 5.50
C ALA A 162 -12.23 -14.84 5.89
N GLU A 163 -12.21 -13.70 5.21
CA GLU A 163 -13.13 -12.58 5.41
C GLU A 163 -14.57 -12.98 5.08
N ALA A 164 -14.79 -13.72 3.99
CA ALA A 164 -16.10 -14.20 3.61
C ALA A 164 -16.68 -15.11 4.69
N VAL A 165 -15.93 -16.13 5.11
CA VAL A 165 -16.35 -17.05 6.18
C VAL A 165 -16.69 -16.27 7.45
N ALA A 166 -15.84 -15.34 7.87
CA ALA A 166 -16.09 -14.50 9.04
C ALA A 166 -17.40 -13.71 8.93
N VAL A 167 -17.70 -13.12 7.77
CA VAL A 167 -18.96 -12.39 7.53
C VAL A 167 -20.18 -13.32 7.66
N ARG A 168 -20.15 -14.50 7.04
CA ARG A 168 -21.28 -15.45 7.10
C ARG A 168 -21.49 -15.95 8.52
N ASP A 169 -20.43 -16.32 9.22
CA ASP A 169 -20.53 -16.87 10.56
C ASP A 169 -21.07 -15.79 11.52
N HIS A 170 -20.64 -14.53 11.37
CA HIS A 170 -21.22 -13.40 12.09
C HIS A 170 -22.73 -13.21 11.82
N LEU A 171 -23.17 -13.34 10.57
CA LEU A 171 -24.59 -13.23 10.21
C LEU A 171 -25.42 -14.37 10.82
N ARG A 172 -24.90 -15.60 10.82
CA ARG A 172 -25.58 -16.76 11.42
C ARG A 172 -25.74 -16.63 12.93
N GLU A 173 -24.74 -16.08 13.61
CA GLU A 173 -24.81 -15.81 15.05
C GLU A 173 -25.84 -14.73 15.39
N ARG A 174 -25.93 -13.68 14.57
CA ARG A 174 -26.84 -12.55 14.80
C ARG A 174 -28.29 -12.83 14.41
N LEU A 175 -28.53 -13.74 13.47
CA LEU A 175 -29.84 -14.06 12.90
C LEU A 175 -30.16 -15.55 13.07
N PRO A 176 -30.41 -16.01 14.32
CA PRO A 176 -30.71 -17.42 14.55
C PRO A 176 -32.00 -17.84 13.84
N GLY A 177 -31.93 -18.96 13.12
CA GLY A 177 -33.06 -19.52 12.37
C GLY A 177 -33.22 -18.99 10.93
N VAL A 178 -32.41 -18.02 10.51
CA VAL A 178 -32.38 -17.53 9.12
C VAL A 178 -31.33 -18.30 8.32
N GLN A 179 -31.68 -18.72 7.10
CA GLN A 179 -30.73 -19.39 6.21
C GLN A 179 -29.82 -18.35 5.56
N VAL A 180 -28.50 -18.52 5.76
CA VAL A 180 -27.49 -17.66 5.12
C VAL A 180 -26.71 -18.50 4.12
N GLU A 181 -26.83 -18.15 2.84
CA GLU A 181 -26.23 -18.85 1.71
C GLU A 181 -25.39 -17.91 0.85
N TRP A 182 -24.35 -18.45 0.21
CA TRP A 182 -23.55 -17.69 -0.74
C TRP A 182 -24.35 -17.37 -2.00
N ALA A 183 -24.14 -16.19 -2.57
CA ALA A 183 -24.76 -15.76 -3.81
C ALA A 183 -23.73 -15.25 -4.84
N GLY A 184 -24.24 -14.90 -6.02
CA GLY A 184 -23.51 -14.13 -7.02
C GLY A 184 -22.16 -14.74 -7.47
N ALA A 185 -21.17 -13.88 -7.71
CA ALA A 185 -19.87 -14.29 -8.25
C ALA A 185 -19.08 -15.16 -7.26
N TRP A 186 -19.28 -14.93 -5.96
CA TRP A 186 -18.68 -15.71 -4.89
C TRP A 186 -19.13 -17.18 -4.93
N ARG A 187 -20.46 -17.41 -4.98
CA ARG A 187 -21.05 -18.76 -5.06
C ARG A 187 -20.59 -19.53 -6.31
N ARG A 188 -20.40 -18.82 -7.42
CA ARG A 188 -19.96 -19.42 -8.69
C ARG A 188 -18.46 -19.77 -8.73
N GLY A 189 -17.69 -19.42 -7.69
CA GLY A 189 -16.25 -19.65 -7.67
C GLY A 189 -15.51 -18.89 -8.77
N CYS A 190 -16.00 -17.70 -9.15
CA CYS A 190 -15.29 -16.87 -10.12
C CYS A 190 -13.92 -16.49 -9.58
N ASN A 191 -12.84 -16.70 -10.34
CA ASN A 191 -11.46 -16.40 -9.90
C ASN A 191 -11.27 -14.96 -9.42
N VAL A 192 -12.03 -14.02 -9.99
CA VAL A 192 -12.06 -12.62 -9.62
C VAL A 192 -13.49 -12.24 -9.23
N VAL A 193 -13.65 -11.59 -8.08
CA VAL A 193 -14.92 -11.11 -7.53
C VAL A 193 -14.83 -9.64 -7.18
N GLU A 194 -15.95 -8.93 -7.23
CA GLU A 194 -16.02 -7.51 -6.83
C GLU A 194 -16.54 -7.31 -5.41
N ARG A 195 -17.22 -8.33 -4.87
CA ARG A 195 -17.84 -8.33 -3.55
C ARG A 195 -18.14 -9.77 -3.11
N ILE A 196 -18.26 -9.95 -1.80
CA ILE A 196 -18.84 -11.16 -1.20
C ILE A 196 -20.35 -10.94 -1.17
N GLU A 197 -21.10 -11.85 -1.79
CA GLU A 197 -22.55 -11.79 -1.89
C GLU A 197 -23.16 -12.92 -1.07
N VAL A 198 -24.10 -12.58 -0.19
CA VAL A 198 -24.85 -13.51 0.65
C VAL A 198 -26.35 -13.25 0.50
N LEU A 199 -27.11 -14.32 0.43
CA LEU A 199 -28.57 -14.32 0.53
C LEU A 199 -28.94 -14.72 1.96
N VAL A 200 -29.82 -13.94 2.57
CA VAL A 200 -30.33 -14.07 3.94
C VAL A 200 -31.85 -14.11 3.87
#